data_AF-A0A7S2WBB4-F1
#
_entry.id   AF-A0A7S2WBB4-F1
#
_cell.length_a   1.000
_cell.length_b   1.000
_cell.length_c   1.000
_cell.angle_alpha   90.00
_cell.angle_beta   90.00
_cell.angle_gamma   90.00
#
_symmetry.space_group_name_H-M   'P 1'
#
loop_
_entity.id
_entity.type
_entity.pdbx_description
1 polymer ?
#
loop_
_entity_poly.entity_id
_entity_poly.type
_entity_poly.pdbx_seq_one_letter_code
_entity_poly.pdbx_strand_id
1 'polypeptide(L)'
;MQQLLDLIPSVEGVAAGAATAARQGGSVGDQPQESRRALAIPAVPPTPKVVVGPQGEVWGVFRCPTLPPAAPLALEPPLPRRVLALDNDETTGSYQLGSLLFSMYTQLCGTPPSVHYFVEEYLRKGGARPGTAELLQHAAHLIRQGVLDEVVIFTAASNHNGWVDFLRASLEEFAGVPRGTISRIIAGEDCRMRDSATGRAFKDLRLVSQDSSQVLIIDDKPDFVQHGEVVAVGEYRQHVPIDHLVQAMPCSPERRAFALEALRQDQAQFHPCTTDFSRDCELFYVMQRVSDFFNVSHPPASVLTLPPRLVERH
;
A
#
# COMPACT_ATOMS: atom_id res chain seq x y z
N MET A 1 5.62 -0.96 28.48
CA MET A 1 6.90 -1.27 27.79
C MET A 1 6.69 -2.41 26.80
N GLN A 2 6.29 -3.62 27.25
CA GLN A 2 5.86 -4.72 26.36
C GLN A 2 4.79 -4.26 25.34
N GLN A 3 3.81 -3.47 25.78
CA GLN A 3 2.76 -2.91 24.93
C GLN A 3 3.24 -2.11 23.70
N LEU A 4 4.43 -1.49 23.71
CA LEU A 4 4.92 -0.74 22.54
C LEU A 4 5.66 -1.67 21.56
N LEU A 5 6.39 -2.67 22.08
CA LEU A 5 7.01 -3.73 21.28
C LEU A 5 5.96 -4.65 20.65
N ASP A 6 4.85 -4.91 21.35
CA ASP A 6 3.69 -5.65 20.82
C ASP A 6 2.91 -4.84 19.75
N LEU A 7 3.16 -3.53 19.64
CA LEU A 7 2.55 -2.62 18.67
C LEU A 7 3.47 -2.28 17.49
N ILE A 8 4.75 -2.66 17.54
CA ILE A 8 5.58 -2.72 16.34
C ILE A 8 4.94 -3.81 15.50
N PRO A 9 4.44 -3.53 14.27
CA PRO A 9 3.96 -4.58 13.40
C PRO A 9 5.07 -5.62 13.31
N SER A 10 4.83 -6.83 13.83
CA SER A 10 5.79 -7.90 13.67
C SER A 10 5.96 -8.07 12.16
N VAL A 11 7.16 -7.76 11.67
CA VAL A 11 7.57 -8.22 10.34
C VAL A 11 7.70 -9.74 10.52
N GLU A 12 6.58 -10.44 10.35
CA GLU A 12 6.48 -11.89 10.53
C GLU A 12 7.48 -12.56 9.57
N GLY A 13 8.65 -12.93 10.09
CA GLY A 13 9.72 -13.48 9.27
C GLY A 13 10.93 -14.06 9.99
N VAL A 14 11.08 -13.89 11.31
CA VAL A 14 12.15 -14.57 12.07
C VAL A 14 11.51 -15.51 13.09
N ALA A 15 11.39 -16.78 12.72
CA ALA A 15 11.03 -17.84 13.64
C ALA A 15 12.14 -17.99 14.70
N ALA A 16 11.93 -17.41 15.88
CA ALA A 16 12.62 -17.86 17.08
C ALA A 16 12.01 -19.20 17.51
N GLY A 17 12.87 -20.22 17.61
CA GLY A 17 12.49 -21.63 17.76
C GLY A 17 11.49 -21.92 18.89
N ALA A 18 10.55 -22.80 18.57
CA ALA A 18 9.59 -23.37 19.50
C ALA A 18 10.24 -24.38 20.46
N ALA A 19 9.92 -24.27 21.76
CA ALA A 19 9.86 -25.41 22.66
C ALA A 19 8.83 -25.20 23.79
N THR A 20 7.67 -25.84 23.59
CA THR A 20 6.80 -26.51 24.58
C THR A 20 6.18 -25.74 25.75
N ALA A 21 4.85 -25.55 25.67
CA ALA A 21 3.93 -25.86 26.77
C ALA A 21 2.56 -26.30 26.22
N ALA A 22 2.02 -27.38 26.77
CA ALA A 22 0.83 -28.07 26.32
C ALA A 22 -0.41 -27.72 27.17
N ARG A 23 -1.59 -27.86 26.53
CA ARG A 23 -2.95 -28.10 27.06
C ARG A 23 -3.69 -26.96 27.77
N GLN A 24 -4.85 -26.57 27.22
CA GLN A 24 -6.25 -26.95 27.56
C GLN A 24 -7.15 -26.02 26.72
N GLY A 25 -8.12 -26.45 25.90
CA GLY A 25 -9.32 -27.20 26.23
C GLY A 25 -10.52 -26.25 26.37
N GLY A 26 -11.30 -26.03 25.31
CA GLY A 26 -12.51 -25.19 25.37
C GLY A 26 -13.27 -25.12 24.05
N SER A 27 -14.29 -25.96 23.91
CA SER A 27 -15.28 -26.01 22.81
C SER A 27 -16.50 -25.17 23.19
N VAL A 28 -16.85 -24.18 22.37
CA VAL A 28 -18.15 -23.49 22.25
C VAL A 28 -18.12 -22.79 20.87
N GLY A 29 -19.06 -22.81 19.94
CA GLY A 29 -20.42 -23.32 19.83
C GLY A 29 -20.98 -22.66 18.56
N ASP A 30 -21.54 -23.45 17.64
CA ASP A 30 -22.12 -23.00 16.37
C ASP A 30 -23.27 -22.00 16.57
N GLN A 31 -23.31 -20.94 15.76
CA GLN A 31 -24.54 -20.22 15.44
C GLN A 31 -24.62 -19.82 13.95
N PRO A 32 -25.84 -19.77 13.37
CA PRO A 32 -26.04 -19.79 11.92
C PRO A 32 -26.02 -18.40 11.28
N GLN A 33 -25.57 -18.36 10.03
CA GLN A 33 -25.65 -17.21 9.12
C GLN A 33 -27.10 -16.85 8.77
N GLU A 34 -27.56 -15.67 9.16
CA GLU A 34 -28.76 -15.05 8.59
C GLU A 34 -28.41 -14.30 7.29
N SER A 35 -28.98 -14.80 6.19
CA SER A 35 -28.92 -14.20 4.85
C SER A 35 -29.81 -12.95 4.77
N ARG A 36 -29.22 -11.77 4.68
CA ARG A 36 -29.96 -10.52 4.40
C ARG A 36 -30.32 -10.44 2.91
N ARG A 37 -31.58 -10.76 2.58
CA ARG A 37 -32.21 -10.39 1.31
C ARG A 37 -32.46 -8.88 1.28
N ALA A 38 -31.90 -8.19 0.30
CA ALA A 38 -32.21 -6.79 0.02
C ALA A 38 -33.67 -6.68 -0.48
N LEU A 39 -34.49 -5.95 0.28
CA LEU A 39 -35.86 -5.58 -0.13
C LEU A 39 -35.77 -4.49 -1.20
N ALA A 40 -36.33 -4.76 -2.38
CA ALA A 40 -36.47 -3.77 -3.44
C ALA A 40 -37.40 -2.64 -2.98
N ILE A 41 -36.90 -1.40 -3.02
CA ILE A 41 -37.68 -0.21 -2.71
C ILE A 41 -38.66 0.01 -3.87
N PRO A 42 -39.99 0.07 -3.62
CA PRO A 42 -40.96 0.33 -4.67
C PRO A 42 -40.75 1.73 -5.23
N ALA A 43 -40.67 1.82 -6.57
CA ALA A 43 -40.55 3.08 -7.28
C ALA A 43 -41.79 3.95 -7.03
N VAL A 44 -41.62 5.08 -6.35
CA VAL A 44 -42.68 6.07 -6.14
C VAL A 44 -42.96 6.74 -7.48
N PRO A 45 -44.20 6.75 -7.99
CA PRO A 45 -44.51 7.42 -9.24
C PRO A 45 -44.25 8.93 -9.10
N PRO A 46 -43.65 9.58 -10.11
CA PRO A 46 -43.32 10.99 -10.02
C PRO A 46 -44.60 11.82 -9.89
N THR A 47 -44.65 12.64 -8.84
CA THR A 47 -45.74 13.60 -8.62
C THR A 47 -45.64 14.72 -9.64
N PRO A 48 -46.77 15.13 -10.26
CA PRO A 48 -46.78 16.21 -11.24
C PRO A 48 -46.31 17.51 -10.59
N LYS A 49 -45.48 18.28 -11.31
CA LYS A 49 -45.03 19.59 -10.84
C LYS A 49 -46.06 20.65 -11.25
N VAL A 50 -46.58 21.35 -10.26
CA VAL A 50 -47.53 22.47 -10.45
C VAL A 50 -46.75 23.78 -10.33
N VAL A 51 -46.87 24.64 -11.33
CA VAL A 51 -46.33 26.00 -11.30
C VAL A 51 -47.46 26.94 -10.90
N VAL A 52 -47.27 27.67 -9.80
CA VAL A 52 -48.25 28.60 -9.24
C VAL A 52 -47.71 30.03 -9.38
N GLY A 53 -48.56 30.93 -9.85
CA GLY A 53 -48.28 32.34 -10.03
C GLY A 53 -48.23 33.14 -8.73
N PRO A 54 -47.81 34.41 -8.80
CA PRO A 54 -47.63 35.28 -7.65
C PRO A 54 -48.95 35.66 -6.94
N GLN A 55 -50.11 35.43 -7.54
CA GLN A 55 -51.43 35.62 -6.90
C GLN A 55 -52.09 34.29 -6.50
N GLY A 56 -51.35 33.18 -6.54
CA GLY A 56 -51.84 31.85 -6.13
C GLY A 56 -52.58 31.08 -7.23
N GLU A 57 -52.65 31.61 -8.44
CA GLU A 57 -53.28 30.97 -9.59
C GLU A 57 -52.35 29.94 -10.26
N VAL A 58 -52.90 28.80 -10.68
CA VAL A 58 -52.09 27.75 -11.31
C VAL A 58 -51.76 28.13 -12.76
N TRP A 59 -50.48 28.36 -13.06
CA TRP A 59 -49.99 28.73 -14.40
C TRP A 59 -49.76 27.51 -15.30
N GLY A 60 -49.55 26.33 -14.73
CA GLY A 60 -49.40 25.11 -15.51
C GLY A 60 -49.14 23.88 -14.66
N VAL A 61 -49.56 22.73 -15.18
CA VAL A 61 -49.26 21.40 -14.61
C VAL A 61 -48.38 20.68 -15.61
N PHE A 62 -47.10 20.52 -15.27
CA PHE A 62 -46.13 19.85 -16.13
C PHE A 62 -46.05 18.38 -15.74
N ARG A 63 -46.55 17.51 -16.63
CA ARG A 63 -46.26 16.09 -16.58
C ARG A 63 -44.96 15.87 -17.34
N CYS A 64 -43.92 15.44 -16.65
CA CYS A 64 -42.69 15.02 -17.31
C CYS A 64 -43.09 13.89 -18.28
N PRO A 65 -42.87 14.01 -19.60
CA PRO A 65 -43.17 12.92 -20.51
C PRO A 65 -42.37 11.71 -20.03
N THR A 66 -43.07 10.66 -19.62
CA THR A 66 -42.46 9.35 -19.39
C THR A 66 -41.89 8.89 -20.71
N LEU A 67 -40.61 9.17 -20.93
CA LEU A 67 -39.83 8.47 -21.94
C LEU A 67 -40.03 6.97 -21.70
N PRO A 68 -40.29 6.16 -22.74
CA PRO A 68 -40.30 4.71 -22.57
C PRO A 68 -39.00 4.32 -21.87
N PRO A 69 -39.03 3.40 -20.89
CA PRO A 69 -37.82 2.97 -20.21
C PRO A 69 -36.84 2.54 -21.30
N ALA A 70 -35.74 3.30 -21.43
CA ALA A 70 -34.65 2.91 -22.31
C ALA A 70 -34.30 1.49 -21.91
N ALA A 71 -34.35 0.55 -22.86
CA ALA A 71 -33.85 -0.79 -22.62
C ALA A 71 -32.48 -0.63 -21.97
N PRO A 72 -32.20 -1.24 -20.80
CA PRO A 72 -30.93 -1.08 -20.15
C PRO A 72 -29.87 -1.46 -21.18
N LEU A 73 -29.11 -0.46 -21.63
CA LEU A 73 -27.92 -0.69 -22.43
C LEU A 73 -27.15 -1.73 -21.64
N ALA A 74 -26.98 -2.91 -22.23
CA ALA A 74 -26.19 -3.96 -21.61
C ALA A 74 -24.87 -3.29 -21.22
N LEU A 75 -24.66 -3.12 -19.91
CA LEU A 75 -23.41 -2.60 -19.38
C LEU A 75 -22.37 -3.56 -19.92
N GLU A 76 -21.59 -3.12 -20.89
CA GLU A 76 -20.47 -3.91 -21.35
C GLU A 76 -19.68 -4.29 -20.10
N PRO A 77 -19.30 -5.57 -19.96
CA PRO A 77 -18.53 -5.99 -18.80
C PRO A 77 -17.33 -5.06 -18.68
N PRO A 78 -17.04 -4.53 -17.48
CA PRO A 78 -15.95 -3.60 -17.31
C PRO A 78 -14.69 -4.23 -17.89
N LEU A 79 -13.99 -3.49 -18.75
CA LEU A 79 -12.76 -3.95 -19.37
C LEU A 79 -11.78 -4.45 -18.29
N PRO A 80 -11.00 -5.50 -18.57
CA PRO A 80 -9.98 -5.99 -17.65
C PRO A 80 -9.05 -4.86 -17.23
N ARG A 81 -8.88 -4.66 -15.92
CA ARG A 81 -7.99 -3.62 -15.39
C ARG A 81 -6.55 -4.11 -15.42
N ARG A 82 -5.67 -3.32 -16.02
CA ARG A 82 -4.22 -3.51 -16.03
C ARG A 82 -3.65 -2.88 -14.78
N VAL A 83 -3.11 -3.70 -13.88
CA VAL A 83 -2.73 -3.27 -12.54
C VAL A 83 -1.28 -3.62 -12.25
N LEU A 84 -0.53 -2.64 -11.75
CA LEU A 84 0.77 -2.86 -11.15
C LEU A 84 0.59 -2.92 -9.64
N ALA A 85 0.82 -4.09 -9.06
CA ALA A 85 0.87 -4.28 -7.62
C ALA A 85 2.32 -4.18 -7.12
N LEU A 86 2.50 -3.47 -6.03
CA LEU A 86 3.79 -3.32 -5.36
C LEU A 86 3.70 -3.97 -4.00
N ASP A 87 4.55 -4.95 -3.72
CA ASP A 87 4.94 -5.11 -2.33
C ASP A 87 5.76 -3.90 -1.90
N ASN A 88 5.62 -3.53 -0.63
CA ASN A 88 6.36 -2.42 -0.07
C ASN A 88 7.64 -2.91 0.62
N ASP A 89 7.48 -3.69 1.68
CA ASP A 89 8.63 -4.04 2.54
C ASP A 89 9.60 -4.94 1.77
N GLU A 90 10.89 -4.67 1.93
CA GLU A 90 11.99 -5.35 1.26
C GLU A 90 11.96 -5.29 -0.29
N THR A 91 10.94 -4.65 -0.89
CA THR A 91 10.77 -4.44 -2.34
C THR A 91 11.03 -2.99 -2.73
N THR A 92 10.29 -2.03 -2.17
CA THR A 92 10.46 -0.59 -2.43
C THR A 92 11.33 0.12 -1.39
N GLY A 93 11.70 -0.57 -0.31
CA GLY A 93 12.53 -0.02 0.74
C GLY A 93 12.65 -0.94 1.95
N SER A 94 13.46 -0.53 2.92
CA SER A 94 13.61 -1.24 4.19
C SER A 94 12.92 -0.42 5.26
N TYR A 95 11.76 -0.88 5.71
CA TYR A 95 10.88 -0.04 6.50
C TYR A 95 10.77 -0.41 7.97
N GLN A 96 11.52 -1.40 8.45
CA GLN A 96 11.50 -1.80 9.86
C GLN A 96 11.68 -0.58 10.80
N LEU A 97 12.79 0.16 10.66
CA LEU A 97 13.03 1.36 11.48
C LEU A 97 12.08 2.51 11.14
N GLY A 98 11.67 2.64 9.88
CA GLY A 98 10.66 3.62 9.48
C GLY A 98 9.31 3.41 10.18
N SER A 99 8.86 2.17 10.28
CA SER A 99 7.62 1.77 10.95
C SER A 99 7.71 1.91 12.47
N LEU A 100 8.90 1.65 13.04
CA LEU A 100 9.20 1.91 14.45
C LEU A 100 9.11 3.41 14.75
N LEU A 101 9.74 4.26 13.93
CA LEU A 101 9.69 5.72 14.05
C LEU A 101 8.25 6.22 13.97
N PHE A 102 7.48 5.76 12.98
CA PHE A 102 6.06 6.09 12.85
C PHE A 102 5.24 5.72 14.10
N SER A 103 5.49 4.52 14.63
CA SER A 103 4.81 4.03 15.83
C SER A 103 5.15 4.87 17.06
N MET A 104 6.42 5.23 17.24
CA MET A 104 6.86 6.13 18.31
C MET A 104 6.19 7.50 18.20
N TYR A 105 6.15 8.09 17.00
CA TYR A 105 5.48 9.38 16.77
C TYR A 105 3.99 9.30 17.11
N THR A 106 3.28 8.31 16.56
CA THR A 106 1.84 8.17 16.79
C THR A 106 1.51 7.97 18.26
N GLN A 107 2.29 7.16 18.98
CA GLN A 107 2.03 6.84 20.38
C GLN A 107 2.51 7.93 21.36
N LEU A 108 3.65 8.58 21.08
CA LEU A 108 4.31 9.50 22.02
C LEU A 108 4.07 10.98 21.68
N CYS A 109 3.85 11.31 20.42
CA CYS A 109 3.52 12.66 19.95
C CYS A 109 2.02 12.82 19.67
N GLY A 110 1.27 11.73 19.53
CA GLY A 110 -0.16 11.73 19.19
C GLY A 110 -0.45 11.96 17.71
N THR A 111 0.59 12.08 16.88
CA THR A 111 0.49 12.27 15.43
C THR A 111 1.63 11.53 14.73
N PRO A 112 1.45 11.05 13.49
CA PRO A 112 2.57 10.54 12.70
C PRO A 112 3.61 11.64 12.44
N PRO A 113 4.86 11.28 12.04
CA PRO A 113 5.79 12.28 11.53
C PRO A 113 5.20 12.96 10.28
N SER A 114 5.64 14.17 9.94
CA SER A 114 5.20 14.76 8.69
C SER A 114 5.76 13.96 7.51
N VAL A 115 4.97 13.84 6.44
CA VAL A 115 5.37 13.11 5.22
C VAL A 115 6.68 13.66 4.68
N HIS A 116 6.77 14.98 4.52
CA HIS A 116 7.96 15.67 4.06
C HIS A 116 9.21 15.38 4.91
N TYR A 117 9.09 15.45 6.23
CA TYR A 117 10.22 15.17 7.13
C TYR A 117 10.71 13.72 6.99
N PHE A 118 9.78 12.76 6.91
CA PHE A 118 10.11 11.36 6.72
C PHE A 118 10.77 11.09 5.36
N VAL A 119 10.32 11.78 4.31
CA VAL A 119 10.92 11.69 2.97
C VAL A 119 12.37 12.16 2.99
N GLU A 120 12.63 13.36 3.52
CA GLU A 120 13.96 13.98 3.50
C GLU A 120 14.97 13.26 4.40
N GLU A 121 14.53 12.87 5.60
CA GLU A 121 15.43 12.39 6.63
C GLU A 121 15.51 10.85 6.72
N TYR A 122 14.56 10.13 6.11
CA TYR A 122 14.58 8.66 6.09
C TYR A 122 14.66 8.10 4.68
N LEU A 123 13.65 8.35 3.83
CA LEU A 123 13.58 7.72 2.51
C LEU A 123 14.77 8.09 1.62
N ARG A 124 15.11 9.39 1.53
CA ARG A 124 16.27 9.87 0.76
C ARG A 124 17.62 9.45 1.32
N LYS A 125 17.68 8.98 2.57
CA LYS A 125 18.91 8.51 3.24
C LYS A 125 19.13 7.01 3.07
N GLY A 126 18.39 6.36 2.17
CA GLY A 126 18.46 4.92 1.90
C GLY A 126 17.29 4.13 2.49
N GLY A 127 16.26 4.79 3.02
CA GLY A 127 15.06 4.09 3.48
C GLY A 127 14.24 3.54 2.31
N ALA A 128 14.26 4.25 1.18
CA ALA A 128 13.72 3.77 -0.09
C ALA A 128 14.82 3.07 -0.91
N ARG A 129 14.44 1.98 -1.59
CA ARG A 129 15.32 1.25 -2.49
C ARG A 129 15.66 2.12 -3.72
N PRO A 130 16.92 2.13 -4.19
CA PRO A 130 17.28 2.79 -5.45
C PRO A 130 16.36 2.35 -6.61
N GLY A 131 15.88 3.31 -7.40
CA GLY A 131 14.92 3.05 -8.49
C GLY A 131 13.45 3.14 -8.10
N THR A 132 13.11 3.29 -6.80
CA THR A 132 11.71 3.38 -6.36
C THR A 132 11.01 4.63 -6.91
N ALA A 133 11.68 5.78 -6.88
CA ALA A 133 11.13 7.02 -7.41
C ALA A 133 10.88 6.92 -8.92
N GLU A 134 11.86 6.39 -9.64
CA GLU A 134 11.82 6.19 -11.09
C GLU A 134 10.72 5.20 -11.49
N LEU A 135 10.58 4.08 -10.76
CA LEU A 135 9.52 3.10 -10.98
C LEU A 135 8.13 3.74 -10.83
N LEU A 136 7.91 4.53 -9.77
CA LEU A 136 6.62 5.20 -9.55
C LEU A 136 6.35 6.28 -10.59
N GLN A 137 7.36 7.04 -10.99
CA GLN A 137 7.25 8.02 -12.08
C GLN A 137 6.92 7.34 -13.42
N HIS A 138 7.55 6.20 -13.70
CA HIS A 138 7.27 5.39 -14.89
C HIS A 138 5.84 4.86 -14.87
N ALA A 139 5.39 4.29 -13.75
CA ALA A 139 4.01 3.82 -13.61
C ALA A 139 2.99 4.98 -13.76
N ALA A 140 3.26 6.15 -13.19
CA ALA A 140 2.43 7.34 -13.36
C ALA A 140 2.38 7.80 -14.84
N HIS A 141 3.48 7.66 -15.58
CA HIS A 141 3.52 7.94 -17.01
C HIS A 141 2.64 6.96 -17.80
N LEU A 142 2.72 5.66 -17.50
CA LEU A 142 1.89 4.63 -18.14
C LEU A 142 0.40 4.83 -17.86
N ILE A 143 0.03 5.29 -16.65
CA ILE A 143 -1.35 5.69 -16.32
C ILE A 143 -1.82 6.83 -17.22
N ARG A 144 -1.02 7.89 -17.37
CA ARG A 144 -1.37 9.02 -18.24
C ARG A 144 -1.54 8.63 -19.71
N GLN A 145 -0.81 7.62 -20.17
CA GLN A 145 -0.93 7.08 -21.52
C GLN A 145 -2.12 6.12 -21.69
N GLY A 146 -2.82 5.78 -20.61
CA GLY A 146 -3.88 4.78 -20.63
C GLY A 146 -3.36 3.37 -20.91
N VAL A 147 -2.08 3.10 -20.63
CA VAL A 147 -1.48 1.75 -20.74
C VAL A 147 -1.61 0.97 -19.44
N LEU A 148 -1.49 1.66 -18.31
CA LEU A 148 -1.75 1.13 -16.98
C LEU A 148 -3.02 1.77 -16.44
N ASP A 149 -3.88 1.03 -15.76
CA ASP A 149 -5.12 1.59 -15.20
C ASP A 149 -4.91 2.04 -13.75
N GLU A 150 -4.09 1.31 -12.98
CA GLU A 150 -3.86 1.60 -11.57
C GLU A 150 -2.53 1.03 -11.04
N VAL A 151 -1.98 1.73 -10.04
CA VAL A 151 -0.95 1.20 -9.14
C VAL A 151 -1.58 0.91 -7.78
N VAL A 152 -1.20 -0.20 -7.17
CA VAL A 152 -1.72 -0.64 -5.87
C VAL A 152 -0.58 -1.08 -4.96
N ILE A 153 -0.70 -0.84 -3.65
CA ILE A 153 0.15 -1.50 -2.66
C ILE A 153 -0.52 -2.80 -2.26
N PHE A 154 0.19 -3.92 -2.30
CA PHE A 154 -0.24 -5.20 -1.79
C PHE A 154 0.83 -5.77 -0.84
N THR A 155 0.61 -5.56 0.46
CA THR A 155 1.60 -5.85 1.50
C THR A 155 1.05 -6.80 2.56
N ALA A 156 1.93 -7.59 3.16
CA ALA A 156 1.60 -8.38 4.35
C ALA A 156 1.56 -7.53 5.64
N ALA A 157 2.07 -6.29 5.61
CA ALA A 157 2.01 -5.40 6.76
C ALA A 157 0.56 -5.00 7.07
N SER A 158 0.23 -4.90 8.37
CA SER A 158 -1.08 -4.40 8.77
C SER A 158 -1.19 -2.89 8.58
N ASN A 159 -2.39 -2.41 8.24
CA ASN A 159 -2.68 -0.98 8.13
C ASN A 159 -3.65 -0.47 9.22
N HIS A 160 -3.92 -1.25 10.27
CA HIS A 160 -4.84 -0.86 11.36
C HIS A 160 -4.48 0.46 12.05
N ASN A 161 -3.20 0.84 12.07
CA ASN A 161 -2.71 2.09 12.67
C ASN A 161 -2.41 3.19 11.62
N GLY A 162 -2.72 2.96 10.34
CA GLY A 162 -2.46 3.90 9.24
C GLY A 162 -1.02 3.95 8.75
N TRP A 163 -0.16 2.99 9.12
CA TRP A 163 1.23 2.94 8.67
C TRP A 163 1.37 2.87 7.14
N VAL A 164 0.60 2.01 6.48
CA VAL A 164 0.69 1.82 5.03
C VAL A 164 0.09 3.01 4.29
N ASP A 165 -0.96 3.63 4.82
CA ASP A 165 -1.50 4.90 4.31
C ASP A 165 -0.47 6.04 4.37
N PHE A 166 0.26 6.13 5.48
CA PHE A 166 1.35 7.09 5.65
C PHE A 166 2.48 6.82 4.66
N LEU A 167 2.95 5.57 4.58
CA LEU A 167 4.01 5.17 3.67
C LEU A 167 3.64 5.42 2.20
N ARG A 168 2.40 5.15 1.80
CA ARG A 168 1.89 5.49 0.47
C ARG A 168 2.09 6.98 0.18
N ALA A 169 1.66 7.86 1.09
CA ALA A 169 1.80 9.30 0.91
C ALA A 169 3.28 9.72 0.82
N SER A 170 4.14 9.11 1.63
CA SER A 170 5.59 9.33 1.59
C SER A 170 6.23 8.87 0.28
N LEU A 171 5.80 7.74 -0.28
CA LEU A 171 6.30 7.26 -1.57
C LEU A 171 5.86 8.16 -2.73
N GLU A 172 4.61 8.63 -2.73
CA GLU A 172 4.14 9.59 -3.74
C GLU A 172 4.91 10.92 -3.69
N GLU A 173 5.15 11.45 -2.49
CA GLU A 173 5.96 12.65 -2.30
C GLU A 173 7.43 12.41 -2.68
N PHE A 174 8.03 11.30 -2.24
CA PHE A 174 9.41 10.92 -2.55
C PHE A 174 9.65 10.83 -4.06
N ALA A 175 8.72 10.21 -4.79
CA ALA A 175 8.78 10.07 -6.23
C ALA A 175 8.38 11.34 -7.00
N GLY A 176 7.81 12.36 -6.34
CA GLY A 176 7.30 13.56 -6.99
C GLY A 176 6.16 13.26 -7.97
N VAL A 177 5.34 12.24 -7.69
CA VAL A 177 4.17 11.89 -8.50
C VAL A 177 2.89 12.50 -7.90
N PRO A 178 1.82 12.70 -8.70
CA PRO A 178 0.57 13.22 -8.18
C PRO A 178 0.00 12.35 -7.05
N ARG A 179 -0.58 12.99 -6.03
CA ARG A 179 -1.29 12.29 -4.96
C ARG A 179 -2.41 11.42 -5.54
N GLY A 180 -2.50 10.19 -5.07
CA GLY A 180 -3.46 9.19 -5.55
C GLY A 180 -3.00 8.44 -6.81
N THR A 181 -1.73 8.58 -7.21
CA THR A 181 -1.11 7.69 -8.21
C THR A 181 -1.16 6.25 -7.73
N ILE A 182 -0.88 6.02 -6.43
CA ILE A 182 -1.13 4.75 -5.76
C ILE A 182 -2.59 4.76 -5.30
N SER A 183 -3.43 4.08 -6.07
CA SER A 183 -4.89 4.21 -5.99
C SER A 183 -5.52 3.51 -4.78
N ARG A 184 -4.93 2.40 -4.32
CA ARG A 184 -5.46 1.59 -3.22
C ARG A 184 -4.37 0.79 -2.50
N ILE A 185 -4.73 0.32 -1.31
CA ILE A 185 -3.91 -0.53 -0.45
C ILE A 185 -4.69 -1.83 -0.19
N ILE A 186 -4.01 -2.95 -0.30
CA ILE A 186 -4.44 -4.27 0.17
C ILE A 186 -3.43 -4.67 1.24
N ALA A 187 -3.85 -4.70 2.49
CA ALA A 187 -2.99 -4.89 3.66
C ALA A 187 -3.06 -6.33 4.20
N GLY A 188 -2.26 -6.62 5.22
CA GLY A 188 -2.18 -7.94 5.83
C GLY A 188 -3.53 -8.47 6.35
N GLU A 189 -4.40 -7.58 6.84
CA GLU A 189 -5.77 -7.93 7.26
C GLU A 189 -6.71 -8.34 6.10
N ASP A 190 -6.39 -7.99 4.86
CA ASP A 190 -7.17 -8.38 3.67
C ASP A 190 -6.77 -9.78 3.14
N CYS A 191 -5.58 -10.26 3.52
CA CYS A 191 -5.07 -11.57 3.14
C CYS A 191 -5.82 -12.69 3.89
N ARG A 192 -6.53 -13.54 3.14
CA ARG A 192 -7.38 -14.60 3.71
C ARG A 192 -6.63 -15.90 4.02
N MET A 193 -5.46 -16.08 3.43
CA MET A 193 -4.67 -17.30 3.54
C MET A 193 -3.30 -17.00 4.12
N ARG A 194 -2.85 -17.90 4.98
CA ARG A 194 -1.54 -17.85 5.62
C ARG A 194 -0.89 -19.22 5.52
N ASP A 195 0.41 -19.22 5.32
CA ASP A 195 1.21 -20.43 5.38
C ASP A 195 1.20 -20.99 6.81
N SER A 196 0.86 -22.27 6.96
CA SER A 196 0.69 -22.87 8.28
C SER A 196 1.99 -23.04 9.05
N ALA A 197 3.14 -23.07 8.36
CA ALA A 197 4.44 -23.28 8.99
C ALA A 197 5.09 -21.95 9.41
N THR A 198 4.97 -20.92 8.58
CA THR A 198 5.65 -19.63 8.75
C THR A 198 4.73 -18.51 9.21
N GLY A 199 3.41 -18.68 9.09
CA GLY A 199 2.42 -17.63 9.37
C GLY A 199 2.30 -16.55 8.28
N ARG A 200 3.20 -16.56 7.29
CA ARG A 200 3.27 -15.57 6.20
C ARG A 200 1.97 -15.55 5.39
N ALA A 201 1.50 -14.35 5.08
CA ALA A 201 0.31 -14.15 4.28
C ALA A 201 0.56 -14.49 2.80
N PHE A 202 -0.40 -15.17 2.17
CA PHE A 202 -0.42 -15.33 0.71
C PHE A 202 -1.13 -14.16 0.05
N LYS A 203 -0.49 -13.58 -0.96
CA LYS A 203 -1.02 -12.50 -1.79
C LYS A 203 -1.75 -13.08 -2.99
N ASP A 204 -3.07 -13.21 -2.87
CA ASP A 204 -3.92 -13.67 -3.96
C ASP A 204 -4.29 -12.51 -4.90
N LEU A 205 -3.72 -12.47 -6.10
CA LEU A 205 -3.93 -11.36 -7.06
C LEU A 205 -5.37 -11.26 -7.55
N ARG A 206 -6.24 -12.23 -7.26
CA ARG A 206 -7.69 -12.11 -7.49
C ARG A 206 -8.36 -11.07 -6.59
N LEU A 207 -7.72 -10.68 -5.48
CA LEU A 207 -8.13 -9.53 -4.66
C LEU A 207 -7.82 -8.20 -5.36
N VAL A 208 -6.85 -8.20 -6.27
CA VAL A 208 -6.51 -7.05 -7.11
C VAL A 208 -7.53 -6.97 -8.25
N SER A 209 -7.58 -7.97 -9.12
CA SER A 209 -8.48 -7.98 -10.29
C SER A 209 -9.12 -9.35 -10.46
N GLN A 210 -10.36 -9.39 -10.95
CA GLN A 210 -11.00 -10.66 -11.33
C GLN A 210 -10.24 -11.34 -12.49
N ASP A 211 -9.69 -10.53 -13.41
CA ASP A 211 -8.75 -10.99 -14.42
C ASP A 211 -7.33 -10.71 -13.95
N SER A 212 -6.75 -11.70 -13.29
CA SER A 212 -5.40 -11.58 -12.73
C SER A 212 -4.30 -11.79 -13.77
N SER A 213 -4.64 -12.14 -15.03
CA SER A 213 -3.69 -12.13 -16.14
C SER A 213 -3.23 -10.72 -16.53
N GLN A 214 -3.96 -9.70 -16.07
CA GLN A 214 -3.65 -8.28 -16.27
C GLN A 214 -2.99 -7.64 -15.04
N VAL A 215 -2.59 -8.45 -14.06
CA VAL A 215 -1.96 -7.99 -12.83
C VAL A 215 -0.51 -8.45 -12.82
N LEU A 216 0.40 -7.50 -12.67
CA LEU A 216 1.82 -7.74 -12.42
C LEU A 216 2.12 -7.29 -11.00
N ILE A 217 2.70 -8.17 -10.17
CA ILE A 217 3.21 -7.79 -8.85
C ILE A 217 4.74 -7.83 -8.82
N ILE A 218 5.33 -6.89 -8.10
CA ILE A 218 6.76 -6.87 -7.78
C ILE A 218 6.88 -7.25 -6.31
N ASP A 219 7.64 -8.30 -6.01
CA ASP A 219 7.68 -8.94 -4.70
C ASP A 219 9.02 -9.65 -4.48
N ASP A 220 9.57 -9.60 -3.26
CA ASP A 220 10.80 -10.32 -2.91
C ASP A 220 10.55 -11.80 -2.50
N LYS A 221 9.28 -12.16 -2.31
CA LYS A 221 8.78 -13.47 -1.89
C LYS A 221 7.80 -14.06 -2.91
N PRO A 222 8.26 -14.36 -4.15
CA PRO A 222 7.40 -14.89 -5.20
C PRO A 222 6.59 -16.13 -4.79
N ASP A 223 7.14 -16.98 -3.92
CA ASP A 223 6.49 -18.20 -3.41
C ASP A 223 5.18 -17.94 -2.64
N PHE A 224 4.98 -16.71 -2.15
CA PHE A 224 3.79 -16.30 -1.40
C PHE A 224 2.79 -15.52 -2.24
N VAL A 225 3.00 -15.41 -3.56
CA VAL A 225 2.07 -14.79 -4.49
C VAL A 225 1.29 -15.86 -5.24
N GLN A 226 -0.01 -15.63 -5.45
CA GLN A 226 -0.88 -16.57 -6.14
C GLN A 226 -1.67 -15.93 -7.27
N HIS A 227 -1.92 -16.73 -8.31
CA HIS A 227 -2.81 -16.42 -9.43
C HIS A 227 -2.41 -15.18 -10.25
N GLY A 228 -1.16 -15.02 -10.66
CA GLY A 228 -0.77 -13.93 -11.57
C GLY A 228 0.72 -13.91 -11.86
N GLU A 229 1.19 -12.85 -12.50
CA GLU A 229 2.60 -12.68 -12.86
C GLU A 229 3.36 -11.97 -11.73
N VAL A 230 4.54 -12.48 -11.40
CA VAL A 230 5.47 -11.89 -10.42
C VAL A 230 6.77 -11.50 -11.09
N VAL A 231 7.22 -10.27 -10.84
CA VAL A 231 8.64 -9.91 -11.00
C VAL A 231 9.31 -10.05 -9.65
N ALA A 232 10.10 -11.13 -9.50
CA ALA A 232 10.86 -11.37 -8.30
C ALA A 232 12.04 -10.39 -8.18
N VAL A 233 12.24 -9.86 -6.97
CA VAL A 233 13.41 -9.05 -6.60
C VAL A 233 14.09 -9.65 -5.36
N GLY A 234 15.32 -9.26 -5.07
CA GLY A 234 15.99 -9.57 -3.81
C GLY A 234 15.48 -8.69 -2.67
N GLU A 235 15.60 -9.18 -1.44
CA GLU A 235 15.30 -8.42 -0.21
C GLU A 235 16.18 -7.17 -0.11
N TYR A 236 15.56 -6.00 0.00
CA TYR A 236 16.24 -4.74 0.30
C TYR A 236 16.25 -4.46 1.81
N ARG A 237 17.43 -4.56 2.43
CA ARG A 237 17.58 -4.52 3.90
C ARG A 237 18.55 -3.44 4.36
N GLN A 238 18.64 -2.34 3.62
CA GLN A 238 19.50 -1.22 3.96
C GLN A 238 19.13 -0.68 5.35
N HIS A 239 20.13 -0.59 6.23
CA HIS A 239 19.96 0.04 7.53
C HIS A 239 20.12 1.56 7.41
N VAL A 240 19.14 2.30 7.93
CA VAL A 240 19.18 3.76 8.05
C VAL A 240 19.04 4.12 9.53
N PRO A 241 20.12 4.60 10.19
CA PRO A 241 20.07 4.98 11.60
C PRO A 241 19.07 6.11 11.86
N ILE A 242 18.18 5.92 12.84
CA ILE A 242 17.11 6.88 13.17
C ILE A 242 17.33 7.61 14.50
N ASP A 243 18.48 7.43 15.16
CA ASP A 243 18.79 8.01 16.47
C ASP A 243 18.54 9.52 16.52
N HIS A 244 19.03 10.24 15.51
CA HIS A 244 18.86 11.68 15.39
C HIS A 244 17.39 12.09 15.19
N LEU A 245 16.58 11.26 14.52
CA LEU A 245 15.13 11.48 14.33
C LEU A 245 14.38 11.30 15.63
N VAL A 246 14.74 10.26 16.39
CA VAL A 246 14.19 10.02 17.73
C VAL A 246 14.56 11.17 18.67
N GLN A 247 15.80 11.67 18.62
CA GLN A 247 16.24 12.83 19.40
C GLN A 247 15.49 14.11 19.05
N ALA A 248 15.11 14.29 17.77
CA ALA A 248 14.37 15.44 17.28
C ALA A 248 12.85 15.36 17.54
N MET A 249 12.33 14.26 18.08
CA MET A 249 10.88 14.09 18.29
C MET A 249 10.27 15.21 19.15
N PRO A 250 9.13 15.79 18.72
CA PRO A 250 8.45 16.88 19.42
C PRO A 250 7.60 16.36 20.60
N CYS A 251 8.24 15.67 21.54
CA CYS A 251 7.61 15.14 22.76
C CYS A 251 8.40 15.57 24.01
N SER A 252 7.88 15.24 25.21
CA SER A 252 8.58 15.56 26.46
C SER A 252 9.91 14.79 26.59
N PRO A 253 10.88 15.29 27.37
CA PRO A 253 12.14 14.59 27.62
C PRO A 253 11.95 13.14 28.10
N GLU A 254 10.93 12.89 28.93
CA GLU A 254 10.63 11.54 29.46
C GLU A 254 10.15 10.60 28.34
N ARG A 255 9.25 11.07 27.48
CA ARG A 255 8.77 10.30 26.31
C ARG A 255 9.90 10.06 25.31
N ARG A 256 10.77 11.03 25.10
CA ARG A 256 11.94 10.87 24.23
C ARG A 256 12.93 9.85 24.78
N ALA A 257 13.20 9.87 26.08
CA ALA A 257 14.04 8.86 26.73
C ALA A 257 13.45 7.45 26.56
N PHE A 258 12.12 7.32 26.65
CA PHE A 258 11.42 6.07 26.38
C PHE A 258 11.60 5.62 24.92
N ALA A 259 11.49 6.54 23.95
CA ALA A 259 11.70 6.22 22.53
C ALA A 259 13.14 5.76 22.23
N LEU A 260 14.14 6.42 22.83
CA LEU A 260 15.54 6.02 22.70
C LEU A 260 15.81 4.62 23.27
N GLU A 261 15.19 4.28 24.41
CA GLU A 261 15.31 2.94 24.98
C GLU A 261 14.63 1.88 24.09
N ALA A 262 13.48 2.18 23.50
CA ALA A 262 12.81 1.29 22.55
C ALA A 262 13.66 1.07 21.28
N LEU A 263 14.31 2.11 20.75
CA LEU A 263 15.25 1.98 19.63
C LEU A 263 16.45 1.10 20.00
N ARG A 264 17.02 1.30 21.20
CA ARG A 264 18.14 0.50 21.70
C ARG A 264 17.78 -0.99 21.83
N GLN A 265 16.54 -1.29 22.23
CA GLN A 265 16.04 -2.66 22.34
C GLN A 265 15.85 -3.30 20.96
N ASP A 266 15.29 -2.57 19.99
CA ASP A 266 15.16 -3.03 18.59
C ASP A 266 16.54 -3.35 18.00
N GLN A 267 17.52 -2.44 18.13
CA GLN A 267 18.89 -2.63 17.65
C GLN A 267 19.63 -3.80 18.32
N ALA A 268 19.24 -4.17 19.55
CA ALA A 268 19.81 -5.33 20.23
C ALA A 268 19.25 -6.66 19.71
N GLN A 269 18.06 -6.65 19.10
CA GLN A 269 17.39 -7.83 18.54
C GLN A 269 17.66 -7.99 17.04
N PHE A 270 17.79 -6.88 16.33
CA PHE A 270 17.91 -6.85 14.88
C PHE A 270 19.24 -6.22 14.47
N HIS A 271 20.13 -7.05 13.94
CA HIS A 271 21.44 -6.59 13.48
C HIS A 271 21.31 -5.87 12.12
N PRO A 272 21.95 -4.70 11.95
CA PRO A 272 22.03 -4.04 10.65
C PRO A 272 22.58 -4.97 9.57
N CYS A 273 21.96 -4.95 8.38
CA CYS A 273 22.51 -5.64 7.22
C CYS A 273 23.86 -5.00 6.83
N THR A 274 24.86 -5.82 6.54
CA THR A 274 26.19 -5.35 6.10
C THR A 274 26.31 -5.21 4.58
N THR A 275 25.27 -5.56 3.83
CA THR A 275 25.25 -5.45 2.38
C THR A 275 25.24 -3.98 1.96
N ASP A 276 26.08 -3.63 0.99
CA ASP A 276 26.09 -2.30 0.36
C ASP A 276 25.08 -2.27 -0.79
N PHE A 277 24.00 -1.50 -0.59
CA PHE A 277 22.95 -1.33 -1.60
C PHE A 277 23.15 -0.09 -2.50
N SER A 278 24.28 0.61 -2.41
CA SER A 278 24.55 1.82 -3.22
C SER A 278 24.53 1.58 -4.73
N ARG A 279 24.68 0.32 -5.16
CA ARG A 279 24.64 -0.12 -6.56
C ARG A 279 23.45 -1.03 -6.88
N ASP A 280 22.46 -1.09 -6.01
CA ASP A 280 21.24 -1.82 -6.30
C ASP A 280 20.57 -1.22 -7.54
N CYS A 281 20.34 -2.08 -8.53
CA CYS A 281 19.75 -1.69 -9.81
C CYS A 281 18.49 -2.51 -10.15
N GLU A 282 17.97 -3.30 -9.21
CA GLU A 282 16.90 -4.25 -9.51
C GLU A 282 15.62 -3.56 -9.97
N LEU A 283 15.21 -2.48 -9.30
CA LEU A 283 14.00 -1.75 -9.71
C LEU A 283 14.14 -1.09 -11.09
N PHE A 284 15.35 -0.83 -11.57
CA PHE A 284 15.57 -0.37 -12.94
C PHE A 284 15.30 -1.47 -13.96
N TYR A 285 15.69 -2.72 -13.67
CA TYR A 285 15.33 -3.87 -14.51
C TYR A 285 13.84 -4.19 -14.44
N VAL A 286 13.22 -4.00 -13.28
CA VAL A 286 11.78 -4.17 -13.10
C VAL A 286 10.99 -3.22 -14.01
N MET A 287 11.41 -1.96 -14.17
CA MET A 287 10.73 -1.02 -15.09
C MET A 287 10.67 -1.53 -16.53
N GLN A 288 11.72 -2.22 -16.99
CA GLN A 288 11.73 -2.87 -18.30
C GLN A 288 10.67 -3.96 -18.36
N ARG A 289 10.60 -4.84 -17.34
CA ARG A 289 9.61 -5.92 -17.26
C ARG A 289 8.18 -5.41 -17.19
N VAL A 290 7.94 -4.31 -16.47
CA VAL A 290 6.64 -3.62 -16.44
C VAL A 290 6.24 -3.16 -17.84
N SER A 291 7.18 -2.58 -18.59
CA SER A 291 6.93 -2.11 -19.95
C SER A 291 6.61 -3.26 -20.91
N ASP A 292 7.36 -4.35 -20.82
CA ASP A 292 7.16 -5.56 -21.64
C ASP A 292 5.79 -6.19 -21.35
N PHE A 293 5.43 -6.33 -20.07
CA PHE A 293 4.18 -6.97 -19.65
C PHE A 293 2.94 -6.21 -20.16
N PHE A 294 2.95 -4.87 -20.07
CA PHE A 294 1.84 -4.05 -20.56
C PHE A 294 1.96 -3.68 -22.05
N ASN A 295 2.84 -4.35 -22.80
CA ASN A 295 3.05 -4.17 -24.24
C ASN A 295 3.33 -2.72 -24.68
N VAL A 296 4.09 -1.99 -23.88
CA VAL A 296 4.56 -0.64 -24.24
C VAL A 296 5.63 -0.79 -25.32
N SER A 297 5.34 -0.37 -26.55
CA SER A 297 6.38 -0.24 -27.58
C SER A 297 7.47 0.69 -27.03
N HIS A 298 8.71 0.21 -26.92
CA HIS A 298 9.77 0.98 -26.25
C HIS A 298 9.84 2.42 -26.79
N PRO A 299 9.80 3.44 -25.91
CA PRO A 299 10.23 4.75 -26.33
C PRO A 299 11.71 4.67 -26.77
N PRO A 300 12.14 5.50 -27.74
CA PRO A 300 13.54 5.53 -28.17
C PRO A 300 14.45 5.71 -26.96
N ALA A 301 15.59 5.02 -26.95
CA ALA A 301 16.52 4.78 -25.83
C ALA A 301 17.10 6.04 -25.13
N SER A 302 16.61 7.24 -25.41
CA SER A 302 17.09 8.52 -24.88
C SER A 302 16.60 8.84 -23.46
N VAL A 303 15.73 8.03 -22.83
CA VAL A 303 15.17 8.32 -21.49
C VAL A 303 15.83 7.51 -20.35
N LEU A 304 16.52 6.41 -20.65
CA LEU A 304 17.26 5.62 -19.64
C LEU A 304 18.74 6.00 -19.65
N THR A 305 19.05 7.28 -19.45
CA THR A 305 20.41 7.62 -19.00
C THR A 305 20.48 7.21 -17.54
N LEU A 306 21.22 6.12 -17.26
CA LEU A 306 21.66 5.79 -15.90
C LEU A 306 22.12 7.09 -15.23
N PRO A 307 21.68 7.41 -14.01
CA PRO A 307 22.06 8.65 -13.37
C PRO A 307 23.59 8.74 -13.36
N PRO A 308 24.18 9.90 -13.73
CA PRO A 308 25.61 10.10 -13.56
C PRO A 308 25.93 9.79 -12.11
N ARG A 309 26.94 8.94 -11.89
CA ARG A 309 27.45 8.56 -10.55
C ARG A 309 27.30 9.77 -9.63
N LEU A 310 26.50 9.63 -8.58
CA LEU A 310 26.44 10.60 -7.50
C LEU A 310 27.88 10.77 -6.99
N VAL A 311 28.54 11.82 -7.48
CA VAL A 311 29.85 12.23 -7.03
C VAL A 311 29.67 12.61 -5.58
N GLU A 312 30.38 11.88 -4.72
CA GLU A 312 30.51 12.13 -3.29
C GLU A 312 30.56 13.64 -3.02
N ARG A 313 29.55 14.15 -2.33
CA ARG A 313 29.59 15.45 -1.68
C ARG A 313 29.46 15.23 -0.17
N HIS A 314 30.64 15.24 0.45
CA HIS A 314 30.96 15.42 1.87
C HIS A 314 30.57 14.31 2.85
#